data_AF-A0A924RL62-F1
#
_entry.id   AF-A0A924RL62-F1
#
_cell.length_a   1.000
_cell.length_b   1.000
_cell.length_c   1.000
_cell.angle_alpha   90.00
_cell.angle_beta   90.00
_cell.angle_gamma   90.00
#
_symmetry.space_group_name_H-M   'P 1'
#
loop_
_entity.id
_entity.type
_entity.pdbx_description
1 polymer ?
#
loop_
_entity_poly.entity_id
_entity_poly.type
_entity_poly.pdbx_seq_one_letter_code
_entity_poly.pdbx_strand_id
1 'polypeptide(L)'
;MFVDLRSDTLTQPGAAMRRAMADAEVGDDVYGEDPTVNRLEARVAELLGHEAGLFTPSGSLANQLGLRLLVEPGCELLCDQTAHVARAELGAAAVFSGTTTRTWPSVDGRLEADVPLSMMEPDAGPYLVSTAAIAVENTHNFGGGSVQRLDQAQALRDGVSGTGVTLHLDGARLFNAVVAAGESLLQWGRLFDTVSVCLSKGLGAPGGSVLVSWADAGARARVGRER
;
A
#
# COMPACT_ATOMS: atom_id res chain seq x y z
N MET A 1 5.42 -35.11 6.27
CA MET A 1 5.59 -33.64 6.30
C MET A 1 4.80 -33.08 5.14
N PHE A 2 3.86 -32.18 5.40
CA PHE A 2 3.12 -31.49 4.35
C PHE A 2 3.94 -30.28 3.89
N VAL A 3 4.13 -30.10 2.58
CA VAL A 3 4.85 -28.95 2.00
C VAL A 3 3.85 -28.20 1.12
N ASP A 4 3.57 -26.95 1.48
CA ASP A 4 2.61 -26.09 0.77
C ASP A 4 3.34 -24.92 0.11
N LEU A 5 3.38 -24.89 -1.22
CA LEU A 5 4.06 -23.87 -2.02
C LEU A 5 3.07 -23.00 -2.81
N ARG A 6 1.78 -23.01 -2.44
CA ARG A 6 0.76 -22.22 -3.15
C ARG A 6 0.93 -20.72 -2.94
N SER A 7 1.24 -20.29 -1.71
CA SER A 7 1.35 -18.88 -1.33
C SER A 7 1.94 -18.74 0.08
N ASP A 8 2.60 -17.60 0.32
CA ASP A 8 3.03 -17.18 1.66
C ASP A 8 1.87 -16.69 2.54
N THR A 9 0.66 -16.55 1.99
CA THR A 9 -0.56 -16.27 2.77
C THR A 9 -1.00 -17.45 3.65
N LEU A 10 -0.39 -18.63 3.48
CA LEU A 10 -0.72 -19.86 4.21
C LEU A 10 0.11 -20.04 5.49
N THR A 11 0.97 -19.08 5.82
CA THR A 11 1.74 -19.07 7.06
C THR A 11 0.82 -19.18 8.28
N GLN A 12 1.29 -19.89 9.31
CA GLN A 12 0.57 -20.01 10.58
C GLN A 12 1.38 -19.38 11.71
N PRO A 13 0.73 -18.71 12.68
CA PRO A 13 1.42 -18.16 13.83
C PRO A 13 2.21 -19.21 14.61
N GLY A 14 3.49 -18.94 14.84
CA GLY A 14 4.33 -19.73 15.72
C GLY A 14 3.93 -19.61 17.20
N ALA A 15 4.50 -20.46 18.05
CA ALA A 15 4.14 -20.50 19.48
C ALA A 15 4.36 -19.16 20.20
N ALA A 16 5.42 -18.41 19.85
CA ALA A 16 5.71 -17.11 20.43
C ALA A 16 4.63 -16.07 20.08
N MET A 17 4.21 -16.01 18.80
CA MET A 17 3.15 -15.11 18.36
C MET A 17 1.81 -15.47 19.00
N ARG A 18 1.49 -16.76 19.12
CA ARG A 18 0.26 -17.21 19.80
C ARG A 18 0.21 -16.78 21.27
N ARG A 19 1.34 -16.84 21.97
CA ARG A 19 1.44 -16.31 23.35
C ARG A 19 1.29 -14.79 23.38
N ALA A 20 1.99 -14.07 22.51
CA ALA A 20 1.86 -12.62 22.43
C ALA A 20 0.42 -12.16 22.16
N MET A 21 -0.33 -12.90 21.33
CA MET A 21 -1.76 -12.65 21.11
C MET A 21 -2.62 -12.96 22.35
N ALA A 22 -2.33 -14.05 23.06
CA ALA A 22 -3.08 -14.43 24.27
C ALA A 22 -2.86 -13.47 25.44
N ASP A 23 -1.66 -12.89 25.53
CA ASP A 23 -1.25 -12.00 26.61
C ASP A 23 -1.38 -10.50 26.25
N ALA A 24 -1.94 -10.17 25.07
CA ALA A 24 -2.02 -8.79 24.61
C ALA A 24 -2.97 -7.94 25.48
N GLU A 25 -2.52 -6.73 25.82
CA GLU A 25 -3.39 -5.68 26.35
C GLU A 25 -4.33 -5.20 25.25
N VAL A 26 -5.63 -5.16 25.53
CA VAL A 26 -6.66 -4.82 24.54
C VAL A 26 -7.59 -3.73 25.05
N GLY A 27 -8.24 -3.05 24.13
CA GLY A 27 -9.23 -2.02 24.40
C GLY A 27 -10.21 -1.86 23.24
N ASP A 28 -11.03 -0.84 23.27
CA ASP A 28 -11.94 -0.53 22.16
C ASP A 28 -11.22 0.33 21.11
N ASP A 29 -10.94 -0.24 19.94
CA ASP A 29 -10.25 0.43 18.83
C ASP A 29 -11.08 1.55 18.19
N VAL A 30 -12.42 1.52 18.31
CA VAL A 30 -13.28 2.61 17.82
C VAL A 30 -13.05 3.89 18.64
N TYR A 31 -12.81 3.74 19.95
CA TYR A 31 -12.47 4.85 20.84
C TYR A 31 -10.96 5.14 20.90
N GLY A 32 -10.14 4.37 20.18
CA GLY A 32 -8.68 4.50 20.18
C GLY A 32 -8.03 4.03 21.49
N GLU A 33 -8.71 3.18 22.25
CA GLU A 33 -8.30 2.74 23.58
C GLU A 33 -7.53 1.41 23.57
N ASP A 34 -7.34 0.77 22.40
CA ASP A 34 -6.54 -0.45 22.29
C ASP A 34 -5.02 -0.14 22.26
N PRO A 35 -4.28 -0.43 23.34
CA PRO A 35 -2.86 -0.08 23.41
C PRO A 35 -2.00 -0.92 22.46
N THR A 36 -2.42 -2.14 22.11
CA THR A 36 -1.65 -3.01 21.21
C THR A 36 -1.77 -2.55 19.76
N VAL A 37 -2.98 -2.18 19.32
CA VAL A 37 -3.20 -1.61 17.98
C VAL A 37 -2.45 -0.29 17.84
N ASN A 38 -2.58 0.61 18.83
CA ASN A 38 -1.89 1.91 18.81
C ASN A 38 -0.36 1.76 18.69
N ARG A 39 0.24 0.82 19.43
CA ARG A 39 1.69 0.54 19.34
C ARG A 39 2.08 -0.01 17.97
N LEU A 40 1.28 -0.91 17.39
CA LEU A 40 1.53 -1.47 16.07
C LEU A 40 1.50 -0.38 14.99
N GLU A 41 0.46 0.45 14.99
CA GLU A 41 0.28 1.55 14.04
C GLU A 41 1.43 2.56 14.12
N ALA A 42 1.77 3.02 15.34
CA ALA A 42 2.88 3.94 15.56
C ALA A 42 4.23 3.34 15.10
N ARG A 43 4.46 2.05 15.39
CA ARG A 43 5.70 1.38 15.01
C ARG A 43 5.86 1.26 13.50
N VAL A 44 4.81 0.91 12.78
CA VAL A 44 4.87 0.77 11.31
C VAL A 44 4.99 2.14 10.65
N ALA A 45 4.30 3.17 11.16
CA ALA A 45 4.47 4.54 10.72
C ALA A 45 5.93 5.02 10.88
N GLU A 46 6.53 4.80 12.05
CA GLU A 46 7.94 5.12 12.31
C GLU A 46 8.89 4.41 11.33
N LEU A 47 8.70 3.11 11.10
CA LEU A 47 9.56 2.31 10.20
C LEU A 47 9.54 2.82 8.76
N LEU A 48 8.41 3.35 8.31
CA LEU A 48 8.21 3.87 6.95
C LEU A 48 8.44 5.39 6.86
N GLY A 49 8.62 6.09 7.99
CA GLY A 49 8.82 7.54 8.03
C GLY A 49 7.55 8.35 7.82
N HIS A 50 6.41 7.83 8.26
CA HIS A 50 5.09 8.44 8.18
C HIS A 50 4.60 8.87 9.56
N GLU A 51 3.60 9.76 9.60
CA GLU A 51 3.07 10.32 10.85
C GLU A 51 1.99 9.43 11.47
N ALA A 52 1.23 8.71 10.65
CA ALA A 52 0.11 7.90 11.08
C ALA A 52 0.14 6.50 10.46
N GLY A 53 -0.24 5.50 11.26
CA GLY A 53 -0.55 4.15 10.82
C GLY A 53 -2.01 3.82 11.09
N LEU A 54 -2.59 2.93 10.29
CA LEU A 54 -3.93 2.40 10.46
C LEU A 54 -3.93 0.90 10.21
N PHE A 55 -4.22 0.12 11.24
CA PHE A 55 -4.43 -1.31 11.11
C PHE A 55 -5.74 -1.57 10.36
N THR A 56 -5.69 -2.47 9.38
CA THR A 56 -6.83 -2.93 8.60
C THR A 56 -6.92 -4.46 8.62
N PRO A 57 -8.13 -5.05 8.49
CA PRO A 57 -8.29 -6.50 8.45
C PRO A 57 -7.61 -7.17 7.25
N SER A 58 -7.41 -6.45 6.13
CA SER A 58 -6.83 -6.98 4.90
C SER A 58 -5.99 -5.95 4.14
N GLY A 59 -5.07 -6.45 3.30
CA GLY A 59 -4.26 -5.63 2.41
C GLY A 59 -5.11 -4.89 1.38
N SER A 60 -6.15 -5.53 0.85
CA SER A 60 -7.10 -4.86 -0.06
C SER A 60 -7.77 -3.66 0.60
N LEU A 61 -8.22 -3.76 1.86
CA LEU A 61 -8.79 -2.59 2.53
C LEU A 61 -7.73 -1.50 2.74
N ALA A 62 -6.49 -1.86 3.08
CA ALA A 62 -5.40 -0.88 3.23
C ALA A 62 -5.13 -0.12 1.92
N ASN A 63 -5.03 -0.84 0.79
CA ASN A 63 -4.88 -0.25 -0.54
C ASN A 63 -6.06 0.67 -0.86
N GLN A 64 -7.30 0.20 -0.70
CA GLN A 64 -8.48 0.98 -1.08
C GLN A 64 -8.66 2.24 -0.23
N LEU A 65 -8.35 2.18 1.07
CA LEU A 65 -8.32 3.38 1.91
C LEU A 65 -7.21 4.34 1.50
N GLY A 66 -6.00 3.83 1.20
CA GLY A 66 -4.88 4.64 0.71
C GLY A 66 -5.23 5.34 -0.61
N LEU A 67 -5.76 4.60 -1.58
CA LEU A 67 -6.18 5.15 -2.87
C LEU A 67 -7.29 6.19 -2.72
N ARG A 68 -8.28 5.96 -1.84
CA ARG A 68 -9.37 6.91 -1.57
C ARG A 68 -8.90 8.22 -0.93
N LEU A 69 -7.78 8.20 -0.20
CA LEU A 69 -7.18 9.42 0.33
C LEU A 69 -6.57 10.29 -0.77
N LEU A 70 -6.08 9.65 -1.83
CA LEU A 70 -5.28 10.26 -2.90
C LEU A 70 -6.08 10.59 -4.15
N VAL A 71 -7.13 9.83 -4.45
CA VAL A 71 -7.91 9.94 -5.69
C VAL A 71 -9.36 10.27 -5.36
N GLU A 72 -9.77 11.47 -5.76
CA GLU A 72 -11.16 11.89 -5.63
C GLU A 72 -12.06 11.18 -6.66
N PRO A 73 -13.37 11.00 -6.36
CA PRO A 73 -14.31 10.46 -7.33
C PRO A 73 -14.29 11.26 -8.63
N GLY A 74 -14.21 10.56 -9.77
CA GLY A 74 -14.12 11.19 -11.09
C GLY A 74 -12.70 11.53 -11.56
N CYS A 75 -11.68 11.36 -10.71
CA CYS A 75 -10.28 11.37 -11.11
C CYS A 75 -9.76 9.96 -11.37
N GLU A 76 -8.52 9.85 -11.87
CA GLU A 76 -7.90 8.56 -12.16
C GLU A 76 -6.65 8.23 -11.34
N LEU A 77 -6.46 6.91 -11.23
CA LEU A 77 -5.24 6.25 -10.80
C LEU A 77 -4.49 5.71 -12.02
N LEU A 78 -3.18 5.93 -12.09
CA LEU A 78 -2.30 5.17 -12.98
C LEU A 78 -1.64 4.00 -12.22
N CYS A 79 -1.58 2.81 -12.83
CA CYS A 79 -0.78 1.69 -12.31
C CYS A 79 -0.38 0.68 -13.40
N ASP A 80 0.53 -0.24 -13.08
CA ASP A 80 0.82 -1.38 -13.95
C ASP A 80 -0.46 -2.19 -14.21
N GLN A 81 -0.63 -2.67 -15.44
CA GLN A 81 -1.82 -3.42 -15.88
C GLN A 81 -2.06 -4.72 -15.10
N THR A 82 -1.04 -5.26 -14.44
CA THR A 82 -1.12 -6.45 -13.61
C THR A 82 -0.98 -6.17 -12.11
N ALA A 83 -0.88 -4.92 -11.69
CA ALA A 83 -0.84 -4.55 -10.28
C ALA A 83 -2.06 -5.07 -9.52
N HIS A 84 -1.87 -5.46 -8.26
CA HIS A 84 -2.88 -6.05 -7.40
C HIS A 84 -4.11 -5.16 -7.27
N VAL A 85 -3.90 -3.85 -7.07
CA VAL A 85 -4.95 -2.83 -6.95
C VAL A 85 -5.87 -2.73 -8.18
N ALA A 86 -5.37 -3.10 -9.37
CA ALA A 86 -6.16 -3.13 -10.60
C ALA A 86 -6.74 -4.52 -10.89
N ARG A 87 -5.95 -5.58 -10.68
CA ARG A 87 -6.25 -6.93 -11.18
C ARG A 87 -6.90 -7.85 -10.15
N ALA A 88 -6.56 -7.71 -8.88
CA ALA A 88 -6.85 -8.70 -7.83
C ALA A 88 -7.72 -8.17 -6.68
N GLU A 89 -8.35 -7.01 -6.87
CA GLU A 89 -9.24 -6.38 -5.87
C GLU A 89 -10.67 -6.18 -6.40
N LEU A 90 -11.08 -6.98 -7.39
CA LEU A 90 -12.47 -7.02 -7.89
C LEU A 90 -13.00 -5.66 -8.38
N GLY A 91 -12.12 -4.77 -8.84
CA GLY A 91 -12.50 -3.41 -9.27
C GLY A 91 -12.91 -2.49 -8.10
N ALA A 92 -12.45 -2.78 -6.87
CA ALA A 92 -12.82 -2.06 -5.66
C ALA A 92 -12.65 -0.53 -5.76
N ALA A 93 -11.61 -0.03 -6.44
CA ALA A 93 -11.40 1.42 -6.59
C ALA A 93 -12.57 2.11 -7.31
N ALA A 94 -13.12 1.48 -8.35
CA ALA A 94 -14.30 1.98 -9.05
C ALA A 94 -15.56 1.89 -8.18
N VAL A 95 -15.75 0.75 -7.49
CA VAL A 95 -16.97 0.47 -6.71
C VAL A 95 -17.07 1.33 -5.46
N PHE A 96 -15.98 1.51 -4.72
CA PHE A 96 -15.98 2.17 -3.41
C PHE A 96 -15.54 3.62 -3.44
N SER A 97 -14.73 4.01 -4.43
CA SER A 97 -14.12 5.34 -4.48
C SER A 97 -14.52 6.14 -5.73
N GLY A 98 -15.24 5.54 -6.68
CA GLY A 98 -15.58 6.21 -7.95
C GLY A 98 -14.34 6.58 -8.76
N THR A 99 -13.25 5.82 -8.56
CA THR A 99 -11.96 6.03 -9.21
C THR A 99 -11.91 5.23 -10.51
N THR A 100 -11.52 5.87 -11.60
CA THR A 100 -11.15 5.15 -12.83
C THR A 100 -9.67 4.80 -12.80
N THR A 101 -9.29 3.71 -13.47
CA THR A 101 -7.89 3.26 -13.53
C THR A 101 -7.44 3.22 -14.98
N ARG A 102 -6.31 3.88 -15.27
CA ARG A 102 -5.63 3.78 -16.56
C ARG A 102 -4.31 3.07 -16.35
N THR A 103 -4.03 2.08 -17.19
CA THR A 103 -2.92 1.15 -16.95
C THR A 103 -1.86 1.21 -18.04
N TRP A 104 -0.64 0.80 -17.68
CA TRP A 104 0.45 0.61 -18.64
C TRP A 104 0.98 -0.83 -18.59
N PRO A 105 1.51 -1.35 -19.71
CA PRO A 105 2.21 -2.63 -19.72
C PRO A 105 3.63 -2.49 -19.20
N SER A 106 4.12 -3.51 -18.50
CA SER A 106 5.52 -3.63 -18.11
C SER A 106 6.01 -5.07 -18.29
N VAL A 107 7.33 -5.25 -18.22
CA VAL A 107 7.98 -6.55 -18.13
C VAL A 107 8.15 -6.90 -16.66
N ASP A 108 7.58 -8.02 -16.24
CA ASP A 108 7.63 -8.52 -14.85
C ASP A 108 7.13 -7.51 -13.80
N GLY A 109 6.20 -6.62 -14.15
CA GLY A 109 5.68 -5.61 -13.23
C GLY A 109 6.67 -4.51 -12.86
N ARG A 110 7.80 -4.39 -13.58
CA ARG A 110 8.86 -3.43 -13.26
C ARG A 110 8.47 -2.00 -13.61
N LEU A 111 8.69 -1.09 -12.67
CA LEU A 111 8.56 0.34 -12.87
C LEU A 111 9.73 0.88 -13.70
N GLU A 112 9.41 1.50 -14.83
CA GLU A 112 10.26 2.49 -15.48
C GLU A 112 9.52 3.83 -15.38
N ALA A 113 10.11 4.82 -14.70
CA ALA A 113 9.40 6.01 -14.23
C ALA A 113 8.89 6.91 -15.37
N ASP A 114 9.57 6.92 -16.51
CA ASP A 114 9.21 7.70 -17.69
C ASP A 114 7.85 7.29 -18.28
N VAL A 115 7.44 6.02 -18.12
CA VAL A 115 6.17 5.51 -18.63
C VAL A 115 4.98 6.18 -17.93
N PRO A 116 4.75 6.04 -16.61
CA PRO A 116 3.63 6.71 -15.96
C PRO A 116 3.76 8.24 -15.97
N LEU A 117 4.98 8.80 -15.95
CA LEU A 117 5.18 10.25 -16.05
C LEU A 117 4.79 10.80 -17.42
N SER A 118 4.96 10.04 -18.51
CA SER A 118 4.50 10.47 -19.83
C SER A 118 3.00 10.27 -20.06
N MET A 119 2.35 9.49 -19.19
CA MET A 119 0.89 9.23 -19.24
C MET A 119 0.07 10.18 -18.38
N MET A 120 0.65 10.75 -17.31
CA MET A 120 -0.11 11.57 -16.36
C MET A 120 -0.58 12.88 -16.98
N GLU A 121 -1.81 13.24 -16.64
CA GLU A 121 -2.43 14.52 -17.02
C GLU A 121 -3.04 15.16 -15.75
N PRO A 122 -2.26 15.93 -14.96
CA PRO A 122 -2.69 16.41 -13.64
C PRO A 122 -3.89 17.37 -13.66
N ASP A 123 -3.99 18.22 -14.69
CA ASP A 123 -5.12 19.12 -14.92
C ASP A 123 -5.59 18.99 -16.37
N ALA A 124 -6.47 18.01 -16.58
CA ALA A 124 -7.04 17.73 -17.90
C ALA A 124 -8.17 18.70 -18.28
N GLY A 125 -8.53 19.64 -17.40
CA GLY A 125 -9.67 20.53 -17.57
C GLY A 125 -11.05 19.86 -17.34
N PRO A 126 -12.16 20.58 -17.59
CA PRO A 126 -13.48 20.22 -17.07
C PRO A 126 -14.19 19.04 -17.77
N TYR A 127 -13.65 18.56 -18.90
CA TYR A 127 -14.29 17.54 -19.74
C TYR A 127 -13.46 16.27 -19.89
N LEU A 128 -12.29 16.21 -19.25
CA LEU A 128 -11.38 15.08 -19.28
C LEU A 128 -11.11 14.60 -17.85
N VAL A 129 -10.43 13.47 -17.73
CA VAL A 129 -10.12 12.86 -16.43
C VAL A 129 -8.71 13.25 -16.02
N SER A 130 -8.58 13.96 -14.91
CA SER A 130 -7.29 14.31 -14.32
C SER A 130 -6.67 13.12 -13.58
N THR A 131 -5.37 12.93 -13.79
CA THR A 131 -4.54 12.00 -13.01
C THR A 131 -4.32 12.56 -11.61
N ALA A 132 -4.79 11.85 -10.58
CA ALA A 132 -4.62 12.26 -9.18
C ALA A 132 -3.51 11.47 -8.48
N ALA A 133 -3.30 10.21 -8.87
CA ALA A 133 -2.28 9.38 -8.25
C ALA A 133 -1.66 8.34 -9.20
N ILE A 134 -0.48 7.87 -8.82
CA ILE A 134 0.21 6.72 -9.43
C ILE A 134 0.47 5.67 -8.34
N ALA A 135 0.07 4.43 -8.57
CA ALA A 135 0.37 3.32 -7.68
C ALA A 135 1.51 2.43 -8.22
N VAL A 136 2.40 2.04 -7.31
CA VAL A 136 3.50 1.10 -7.54
C VAL A 136 3.34 -0.09 -6.59
N GLU A 137 3.70 -1.29 -7.03
CA GLU A 137 3.68 -2.50 -6.20
C GLU A 137 5.11 -3.02 -5.99
N ASN A 138 5.55 -3.21 -4.73
CA ASN A 138 6.88 -3.71 -4.41
C ASN A 138 6.88 -4.69 -3.21
N THR A 139 7.27 -5.95 -3.39
CA THR A 139 7.57 -6.65 -4.66
C THR A 139 6.33 -6.84 -5.53
N HIS A 140 6.49 -6.93 -6.85
CA HIS A 140 5.36 -7.13 -7.77
C HIS A 140 4.89 -8.60 -7.84
N ASN A 141 3.67 -8.89 -7.39
CA ASN A 141 3.13 -10.24 -7.26
C ASN A 141 2.99 -10.96 -8.60
N PHE A 142 2.32 -10.35 -9.57
CA PHE A 142 2.16 -10.93 -10.92
C PHE A 142 3.42 -10.79 -11.78
N GLY A 143 4.44 -10.12 -11.25
CA GLY A 143 5.80 -10.04 -11.81
C GLY A 143 6.72 -11.15 -11.29
N GLY A 144 6.16 -12.16 -10.62
CA GLY A 144 6.93 -13.26 -10.04
C GLY A 144 7.70 -12.87 -8.77
N GLY A 145 7.25 -11.83 -8.06
CA GLY A 145 7.96 -11.29 -6.88
C GLY A 145 9.16 -10.41 -7.26
N SER A 146 9.11 -9.76 -8.42
CA SER A 146 10.16 -8.84 -8.86
C SER A 146 10.31 -7.68 -7.86
N VAL A 147 11.57 -7.31 -7.61
CA VAL A 147 11.91 -6.17 -6.74
C VAL A 147 12.04 -4.93 -7.62
N GLN A 148 11.32 -3.86 -7.25
CA GLN A 148 11.43 -2.57 -7.93
C GLN A 148 12.81 -1.95 -7.69
N ARG A 149 13.33 -1.20 -8.66
CA ARG A 149 14.58 -0.47 -8.47
C ARG A 149 14.31 0.84 -7.72
N LEU A 150 15.12 1.14 -6.70
CA LEU A 150 14.98 2.35 -5.90
C LEU A 150 15.21 3.64 -6.73
N ASP A 151 16.11 3.62 -7.71
CA ASP A 151 16.37 4.76 -8.60
C ASP A 151 15.13 5.15 -9.41
N GLN A 152 14.32 4.17 -9.83
CA GLN A 152 13.08 4.42 -10.56
C GLN A 152 11.99 4.97 -9.66
N ALA A 153 11.88 4.48 -8.42
CA ALA A 153 10.96 5.04 -7.45
C ALA A 153 11.32 6.49 -7.09
N GLN A 154 12.62 6.82 -7.00
CA GLN A 154 13.11 8.18 -6.79
C GLN A 154 12.81 9.07 -7.99
N ALA A 155 13.12 8.61 -9.21
CA ALA A 155 12.79 9.35 -10.44
C ALA A 155 11.29 9.62 -10.57
N LEU A 156 10.43 8.68 -10.17
CA LEU A 156 8.99 8.86 -10.15
C LEU A 156 8.57 9.94 -9.15
N ARG A 157 9.09 9.89 -7.91
CA ARG A 157 8.83 10.93 -6.88
C ARG A 157 9.26 12.31 -7.36
N ASP A 158 10.45 12.41 -7.93
CA ASP A 158 10.97 13.68 -8.45
C ASP A 158 10.09 14.20 -9.60
N GLY A 159 9.64 13.31 -10.49
CA GLY A 159 8.82 13.66 -11.64
C GLY A 159 7.40 14.13 -11.32
N VAL A 160 6.81 13.69 -10.20
CA VAL A 160 5.49 14.17 -9.74
C VAL A 160 5.57 15.41 -8.83
N SER A 161 6.78 15.81 -8.44
CA SER A 161 6.96 16.94 -7.52
C SER A 161 6.40 18.23 -8.11
N GLY A 162 5.48 18.88 -7.38
CA GLY A 162 4.85 20.12 -7.79
C GLY A 162 3.73 19.98 -8.83
N THR A 163 3.39 18.78 -9.29
CA THR A 163 2.30 18.57 -10.26
C THR A 163 0.93 18.40 -9.61
N GLY A 164 0.90 18.08 -8.31
CA GLY A 164 -0.32 17.71 -7.59
C GLY A 164 -0.64 16.21 -7.66
N VAL A 165 0.07 15.43 -8.48
CA VAL A 165 -0.06 13.96 -8.53
C VAL A 165 0.63 13.33 -7.32
N THR A 166 -0.06 12.41 -6.67
CA THR A 166 0.43 11.71 -5.47
C THR A 166 0.82 10.26 -5.77
N LEU A 167 1.55 9.61 -4.86
CA LEU A 167 2.06 8.25 -5.03
C LEU A 167 1.55 7.30 -3.94
N HIS A 168 1.06 6.13 -4.34
CA HIS A 168 0.73 5.01 -3.46
C HIS A 168 1.71 3.86 -3.67
N LEU A 169 2.16 3.24 -2.58
CA LEU A 169 2.91 1.98 -2.62
C LEU A 169 2.06 0.84 -2.06
N ASP A 170 1.70 -0.11 -2.91
CA ASP A 170 1.32 -1.45 -2.47
C ASP A 170 2.60 -2.19 -2.05
N GLY A 171 2.86 -2.15 -0.75
CA GLY A 171 4.00 -2.77 -0.10
C GLY A 171 3.64 -4.09 0.56
N ALA A 172 2.67 -4.85 0.04
CA ALA A 172 2.25 -6.13 0.62
C ALA A 172 3.42 -7.07 0.96
N ARG A 173 4.53 -6.97 0.24
CA ARG A 173 5.79 -7.70 0.49
C ARG A 173 7.01 -6.79 0.51
N LEU A 174 6.86 -5.54 0.95
CA LEU A 174 7.96 -4.56 0.98
C LEU A 174 9.13 -5.04 1.84
N PHE A 175 8.85 -5.76 2.94
CA PHE A 175 9.89 -6.36 3.78
C PHE A 175 10.78 -7.35 3.01
N ASN A 176 10.23 -8.11 2.05
CA ASN A 176 11.01 -9.00 1.20
C ASN A 176 11.90 -8.19 0.25
N ALA A 177 11.36 -7.11 -0.35
CA ALA A 177 12.09 -6.26 -1.28
C ALA A 177 13.32 -5.61 -0.62
N VAL A 178 13.15 -5.00 0.55
CA VAL A 178 14.24 -4.29 1.24
C VAL A 178 15.33 -5.26 1.72
N VAL A 179 14.97 -6.46 2.16
CA VAL A 179 15.93 -7.51 2.51
C VAL A 179 16.71 -7.98 1.27
N ALA A 180 16.02 -8.21 0.15
CA ALA A 180 16.64 -8.67 -1.08
C ALA A 180 17.58 -7.62 -1.71
N ALA A 181 17.20 -6.34 -1.65
CA ALA A 181 17.98 -5.23 -2.22
C ALA A 181 19.05 -4.66 -1.29
N GLY A 182 19.02 -4.99 0.01
CA GLY A 182 19.91 -4.37 1.00
C GLY A 182 19.53 -2.91 1.31
N GLU A 183 18.25 -2.58 1.22
CA GLU A 183 17.70 -1.25 1.42
C GLU A 183 16.90 -1.18 2.74
N SER A 184 16.32 -0.04 3.07
CA SER A 184 15.51 0.15 4.28
C SER A 184 14.06 0.52 3.95
N LEU A 185 13.15 0.17 4.86
CA LEU A 185 11.75 0.59 4.80
C LEU A 185 11.63 2.11 4.76
N LEU A 186 12.48 2.83 5.49
CA LEU A 186 12.48 4.29 5.53
C LEU A 186 12.84 4.92 4.18
N GLN A 187 13.78 4.32 3.43
CA GLN A 187 14.13 4.79 2.07
C GLN A 187 12.94 4.68 1.12
N TRP A 188 12.16 3.60 1.22
CA TRP A 188 10.97 3.41 0.40
C TRP A 188 9.80 4.26 0.88
N GLY A 189 9.47 4.21 2.17
CA GLY A 189 8.27 4.85 2.70
C GLY A 189 8.23 6.36 2.46
N ARG A 190 9.37 7.05 2.52
CA ARG A 190 9.48 8.49 2.22
C ARG A 190 9.24 8.87 0.77
N LEU A 191 9.28 7.92 -0.16
CA LEU A 191 9.02 8.17 -1.57
C LEU A 191 7.54 8.15 -1.92
N PHE A 192 6.65 7.77 -1.00
CA PHE A 192 5.22 7.57 -1.27
C PHE A 192 4.37 8.34 -0.26
N ASP A 193 3.24 8.87 -0.72
CA ASP A 193 2.30 9.64 0.12
C ASP A 193 1.46 8.71 1.00
N THR A 194 1.19 7.49 0.50
CA THR A 194 0.63 6.40 1.31
C THR A 194 1.33 5.09 0.99
N VAL A 195 1.47 4.22 2.00
CA VAL A 195 2.04 2.88 1.83
C VAL A 195 1.19 1.85 2.57
N SER A 196 0.86 0.75 1.92
CA SER A 196 0.27 -0.41 2.59
C SER A 196 1.33 -1.48 2.82
N VAL A 197 1.30 -2.16 3.97
CA VAL A 197 2.13 -3.34 4.24
C VAL A 197 1.30 -4.46 4.83
N CYS A 198 1.53 -5.71 4.40
CA CYS A 198 0.79 -6.86 4.89
C CYS A 198 1.55 -7.56 6.02
N LEU A 199 0.84 -7.92 7.08
CA LEU A 199 1.36 -8.72 8.19
C LEU A 199 1.10 -10.22 7.98
N SER A 200 0.04 -10.55 7.22
CA SER A 200 -0.50 -11.90 7.04
C SER A 200 0.10 -12.72 5.88
N LYS A 201 1.31 -12.37 5.45
CA LYS A 201 2.05 -13.05 4.39
C LYS A 201 3.35 -13.61 4.96
N GLY A 202 4.50 -13.36 4.32
CA GLY A 202 5.82 -13.79 4.80
C GLY A 202 6.18 -13.37 6.25
N LEU A 203 5.51 -12.36 6.83
CA LEU A 203 5.68 -11.98 8.25
C LEU A 203 4.96 -12.91 9.25
N GLY A 204 4.04 -13.77 8.78
CA GLY A 204 3.47 -14.86 9.56
C GLY A 204 2.34 -14.50 10.53
N ALA A 205 1.81 -13.27 10.49
CA ALA A 205 0.62 -12.93 11.28
C ALA A 205 -0.62 -13.69 10.76
N PRO A 206 -1.62 -13.97 11.61
CA PRO A 206 -2.82 -14.68 11.16
C PRO A 206 -3.73 -13.84 10.23
N GLY A 207 -3.55 -12.53 10.24
CA GLY A 207 -4.40 -11.58 9.52
C GLY A 207 -3.82 -10.17 9.63
N GLY A 208 -4.43 -9.25 8.88
CA GLY A 208 -4.17 -7.83 9.03
C GLY A 208 -3.09 -7.25 8.13
N SER A 209 -3.19 -5.94 7.96
CA SER A 209 -2.27 -5.08 7.21
C SER A 209 -2.25 -3.71 7.89
N VAL A 210 -1.29 -2.87 7.51
CA VAL A 210 -1.21 -1.49 8.00
C VAL A 210 -1.06 -0.56 6.81
N LEU A 211 -1.93 0.44 6.75
CA LEU A 211 -1.79 1.62 5.89
C LEU A 211 -1.04 2.69 6.67
N VAL A 212 -0.03 3.33 6.07
CA VAL A 212 0.60 4.52 6.63
C VAL A 212 0.38 5.73 5.73
N SER A 213 0.29 6.91 6.36
CA SER A 213 -0.01 8.20 5.72
C SER A 213 0.38 9.37 6.62
N TRP A 214 0.07 10.61 6.21
CA TRP A 214 0.19 11.81 7.06
C TRP A 214 -0.94 11.89 8.10
N ALA A 215 -0.75 12.71 9.15
CA ALA A 215 -1.64 12.72 10.32
C ALA A 215 -3.13 12.91 9.99
N ASP A 216 -3.46 13.95 9.20
CA ASP A 216 -4.85 14.25 8.82
C ASP A 216 -5.47 13.17 7.92
N ALA A 217 -4.66 12.52 7.06
CA ALA A 217 -5.11 11.38 6.27
C ALA A 217 -5.42 10.15 7.13
N GLY A 218 -4.61 9.88 8.16
CA GLY A 218 -4.84 8.76 9.07
C GLY A 218 -6.23 8.82 9.73
N ALA A 219 -6.65 10.00 10.18
CA ALA A 219 -7.98 10.21 10.75
C ALA A 219 -9.11 9.96 9.72
N ARG A 220 -8.94 10.45 8.47
CA ARG A 220 -9.91 10.22 7.38
C ARG A 220 -10.01 8.74 7.01
N ALA A 221 -8.87 8.04 6.92
CA ALA A 221 -8.83 6.62 6.61
C ALA A 221 -9.48 5.77 7.72
N ARG A 222 -9.30 6.15 9.00
CA ARG A 222 -9.96 5.46 10.11
C ARG A 222 -11.48 5.52 10.00
N VAL A 223 -12.06 6.68 9.66
CA VAL A 223 -13.51 6.80 9.39
C VAL A 223 -13.92 5.93 8.21
N GLY A 224 -13.08 5.84 7.17
CA GLY A 224 -13.33 4.98 6.01
C GLY A 224 -13.26 3.48 6.34
N ARG A 225 -12.45 3.05 7.30
CA ARG A 225 -12.35 1.65 7.74
C ARG A 225 -13.62 1.16 8.43
N GLU A 226 -14.31 2.05 9.14
CA GLU A 226 -15.55 1.74 9.86
C GLU A 226 -16.82 1.75 8.99
N ARG A 227 -16.74 2.24 7.75
CA ARG A 227 -17.89 2.44 6.84
C ARG A 227 -17.83 1.54 5.62
#